data_AF-A0A0B1S1V2-F1
#
_entry.id   AF-A0A0B1S1V2-F1
#
_cell.length_a   1.000
_cell.length_b   1.000
_cell.length_c   1.000
_cell.angle_alpha   90.00
_cell.angle_beta   90.00
_cell.angle_gamma   90.00
#
_symmetry.space_group_name_H-M   'P 1'
#
loop_
_entity.id
_entity.type
_entity.pdbx_description
1 polymer ?
#
loop_
_entity_poly.entity_id
_entity_poly.type
_entity_poly.pdbx_seq_one_letter_code
_entity_poly.pdbx_strand_id
1 'polypeptide(L)'
;MESGKDVGSKISISEITTASITRTIPMPICKYDILEGGPHGSSVQYGRVGQQVYHQWSCNSETVDTFCMVVHSCFVDDGKGDRVEILDPDGCAVDRYVLNNIEYPGDLLAGQV
;
A
#
# COMPACT_ATOMS: atom_id res chain seq x y z
N MET A 1 64.44 38.88 23.85
CA MET A 1 63.68 39.00 22.59
C MET A 1 63.61 37.60 22.00
N GLU A 2 62.47 36.93 22.13
CA GLU A 2 62.17 35.73 21.36
C GLU A 2 60.71 35.85 20.92
N SER A 3 60.51 35.67 19.62
CA SER A 3 59.30 36.03 18.89
C SER A 3 58.32 34.87 18.92
N GLY A 4 57.18 35.03 19.59
CA GLY A 4 56.09 34.07 19.56
C GLY A 4 55.45 34.06 18.17
N LYS A 5 55.71 32.99 17.40
CA LYS A 5 55.14 32.80 16.06
C LYS A 5 53.91 31.89 16.17
N ASP A 6 52.74 32.50 16.28
CA ASP A 6 51.46 31.79 16.23
C ASP A 6 51.13 31.46 14.76
N VAL A 7 51.04 30.17 14.44
CA VAL A 7 50.60 29.70 13.12
C VAL A 7 49.08 29.57 13.17
N GLY A 8 48.39 30.66 12.84
CA GLY A 8 46.95 30.65 12.61
C GLY A 8 46.61 29.98 11.28
N SER A 9 46.43 28.67 11.27
CA SER A 9 45.84 27.96 10.13
C SER A 9 44.37 28.37 10.00
N LYS A 10 44.07 29.21 8.99
CA LYS A 10 42.69 29.49 8.56
C LYS A 10 42.10 28.25 7.89
N ILE A 11 41.61 27.31 8.69
CA ILE A 11 40.74 26.25 8.19
C ILE A 11 39.34 26.84 8.09
N SER A 12 38.96 27.24 6.87
CA SER A 12 37.57 27.50 6.54
C SER A 12 36.85 26.16 6.44
N ILE A 13 36.18 25.74 7.52
CA ILE A 13 35.17 24.68 7.44
C ILE A 13 33.97 25.30 6.72
N SER A 14 33.84 25.03 5.43
CA SER A 14 32.57 25.26 4.74
C SER A 14 31.56 24.26 5.29
N GLU A 15 30.53 24.74 5.98
CA GLU A 15 29.39 23.91 6.33
C GLU A 15 28.79 23.36 5.03
N ILE A 16 28.82 22.04 4.86
CA ILE A 16 28.05 21.38 3.81
C ILE A 16 26.59 21.65 4.16
N THR A 17 25.95 22.56 3.42
CA THR A 17 24.52 22.79 3.54
C THR A 17 23.83 21.48 3.19
N THR A 18 23.29 20.81 4.21
CA THR A 18 22.45 19.65 4.02
C THR A 18 21.17 20.14 3.36
N ALA A 19 21.09 20.03 2.03
CA ALA A 19 19.88 20.37 1.30
C ALA A 19 18.86 19.27 1.56
N SER A 20 17.84 19.56 2.39
CA SER A 20 16.67 18.70 2.48
C SER A 20 15.90 18.81 1.17
N ILE A 21 16.07 17.84 0.28
CA ILE A 21 15.26 17.75 -0.93
C ILE A 21 13.88 17.23 -0.52
N THR A 22 12.93 18.13 -0.28
CA THR A 22 11.52 17.75 -0.14
C THR A 22 10.96 17.42 -1.51
N ARG A 23 10.88 16.13 -1.85
CA ARG A 23 10.09 15.64 -2.98
C ARG A 23 8.71 15.25 -2.48
N THR A 24 7.68 15.83 -3.07
CA THR A 24 6.30 15.35 -2.89
C THR A 24 6.14 14.08 -3.70
N ILE A 25 6.03 12.94 -3.03
CA ILE A 25 5.77 11.66 -3.71
C ILE A 25 4.25 11.52 -3.88
N PRO A 26 3.73 11.31 -5.09
CA PRO A 26 2.31 11.13 -5.31
C PRO A 26 1.80 9.83 -4.65
N MET A 27 0.58 9.87 -4.13
CA MET A 27 -0.08 8.70 -3.56
C MET A 27 -0.35 7.65 -4.67
N PRO A 28 -0.15 6.36 -4.41
CA PRO A 28 -0.43 5.33 -5.41
C PRO A 28 -1.92 5.28 -5.76
N ILE A 29 -2.21 4.92 -7.02
CA ILE A 29 -3.58 4.76 -7.52
C ILE A 29 -3.96 3.29 -7.36
N CYS A 30 -4.96 3.01 -6.54
CA CYS A 30 -5.42 1.65 -6.26
C CYS A 30 -6.68 1.29 -7.05
N LYS A 31 -6.79 0.00 -7.40
CA LYS A 31 -7.95 -0.60 -8.05
C LYS A 31 -8.34 -1.90 -7.35
N TYR A 32 -9.62 -2.23 -7.48
CA TYR A 32 -10.21 -3.46 -7.00
C TYR A 32 -10.84 -4.20 -8.17
N ASP A 33 -10.43 -5.44 -8.38
CA ASP A 33 -10.90 -6.31 -9.47
C ASP A 33 -11.48 -7.60 -8.88
N ILE A 34 -12.54 -8.12 -9.51
CA ILE A 34 -13.04 -9.47 -9.27
C ILE A 34 -12.63 -10.34 -10.45
N LEU A 35 -11.92 -11.43 -10.17
CA LEU A 35 -11.42 -12.38 -11.16
C LEU A 35 -12.10 -13.74 -11.00
N GLU A 36 -12.14 -14.53 -12.06
CA GLU A 36 -12.71 -15.88 -12.01
C GLU A 36 -11.74 -16.88 -11.37
N GLY A 37 -12.15 -17.48 -10.25
CA GLY A 37 -11.43 -18.57 -9.57
C GLY A 37 -10.14 -18.18 -8.83
N GLY A 38 -9.24 -17.41 -9.46
CA GLY A 38 -7.92 -17.11 -8.90
C GLY A 38 -7.23 -15.87 -9.47
N PRO A 39 -5.97 -15.58 -9.09
CA PRO A 39 -5.27 -14.33 -9.41
C PRO A 39 -4.96 -14.13 -10.89
N HIS A 40 -5.01 -15.19 -11.70
CA HIS A 40 -4.83 -15.14 -13.15
C HIS A 40 -6.16 -15.30 -13.91
N GLY A 41 -7.29 -15.25 -13.19
CA GLY A 41 -8.62 -15.35 -13.75
C GLY A 41 -8.97 -14.19 -14.66
N SER A 42 -10.00 -14.39 -15.48
CA SER A 42 -10.58 -13.30 -16.27
C SER A 42 -11.45 -12.39 -15.41
N SER A 43 -11.59 -11.12 -15.78
CA SER A 43 -12.43 -10.17 -15.03
C SER A 43 -13.91 -10.59 -15.07
N VAL A 44 -14.52 -10.67 -13.91
CA VAL A 44 -15.93 -11.03 -13.74
C VAL A 44 -16.76 -9.77 -13.62
N GLN A 45 -17.68 -9.59 -14.56
CA GLN A 45 -18.64 -8.47 -14.55
C GLN A 45 -19.98 -8.87 -13.91
N TYR A 46 -20.35 -10.16 -14.01
CA TYR A 46 -21.58 -10.71 -13.47
C TYR A 46 -21.28 -12.06 -12.81
N GLY A 47 -21.64 -12.20 -11.54
CA GLY A 47 -21.47 -13.43 -10.79
C GLY A 47 -22.76 -14.25 -10.71
N ARG A 48 -22.63 -15.56 -10.48
CA ARG A 48 -23.73 -16.45 -10.06
C ARG A 48 -23.57 -16.83 -8.60
N VAL A 49 -24.68 -17.10 -7.92
CA VAL A 49 -24.63 -17.62 -6.54
C VAL A 49 -23.87 -18.95 -6.51
N GLY A 50 -22.88 -19.05 -5.64
CA GLY A 50 -21.97 -20.21 -5.54
C GLY A 50 -20.81 -20.20 -6.54
N GLN A 51 -20.71 -19.19 -7.40
CA GLN A 51 -19.52 -19.00 -8.23
C GLN A 51 -18.36 -18.55 -7.34
N GLN A 52 -17.25 -19.28 -7.41
CA GLN A 52 -16.01 -18.88 -6.77
C GLN A 52 -15.34 -17.78 -7.58
N VAL A 53 -15.01 -16.68 -6.92
CA VAL A 53 -14.30 -15.55 -7.50
C VAL A 53 -12.99 -15.32 -6.75
N TYR A 54 -12.18 -14.39 -7.23
CA TYR A 54 -10.96 -13.95 -6.57
C TYR A 54 -10.99 -12.43 -6.47
N HIS A 55 -10.90 -11.94 -5.25
CA HIS A 55 -10.85 -10.54 -4.90
C HIS A 55 -9.40 -10.06 -5.00
N GLN A 56 -9.14 -9.05 -5.83
CA GLN A 56 -7.80 -8.52 -6.04
C GLN A 56 -7.76 -7.01 -5.79
N TRP A 57 -6.88 -6.57 -4.90
CA TRP A 57 -6.51 -5.17 -4.72
C TRP A 57 -5.11 -4.98 -5.27
N SER A 58 -4.93 -3.95 -6.10
CA SER A 58 -3.62 -3.61 -6.66
C SER A 58 -3.45 -2.11 -6.71
N CYS A 59 -2.24 -1.63 -6.44
CA CYS A 59 -1.93 -0.21 -6.49
C CYS A 59 -0.75 0.05 -7.42
N ASN A 60 -0.79 1.16 -8.16
CA ASN A 60 0.30 1.60 -9.03
C ASN A 60 0.96 2.84 -8.44
N SER A 61 2.29 2.84 -8.34
CA SER A 61 3.11 3.95 -7.84
C SER A 61 4.22 4.26 -8.83
N GLU A 62 4.59 5.54 -8.93
CA GLU A 62 5.77 5.98 -9.69
C GLU A 62 7.08 5.68 -8.96
N THR A 63 7.00 5.33 -7.67
CA THR A 63 8.14 5.03 -6.80
C THR A 63 8.13 3.57 -6.36
N VAL A 64 9.32 2.99 -6.27
CA VAL A 64 9.55 1.62 -5.78
C VAL A 64 9.90 1.69 -4.29
N ASP A 65 9.50 0.68 -3.51
CA ASP A 65 9.82 0.49 -2.09
C ASP A 65 9.43 1.66 -1.15
N THR A 66 8.50 2.52 -1.59
CA THR A 66 8.05 3.67 -0.79
C THR A 66 6.74 3.39 -0.05
N PHE A 67 5.89 2.53 -0.61
CA PHE A 67 4.54 2.27 -0.11
C PHE A 67 4.30 0.77 0.00
N CYS A 68 3.60 0.38 1.06
CA CYS A 68 2.94 -0.91 1.18
C CYS A 68 1.43 -0.67 1.36
N MET A 69 0.59 -1.55 0.84
CA MET A 69 -0.85 -1.47 1.02
C MET A 69 -1.33 -2.38 2.15
N VAL A 70 -2.42 -1.98 2.79
CA VAL A 70 -3.20 -2.84 3.70
C VAL A 70 -4.68 -2.65 3.36
N VAL A 71 -5.41 -3.75 3.21
CA VAL A 71 -6.86 -3.72 3.10
C VAL A 71 -7.42 -3.59 4.50
N HIS A 72 -7.80 -2.37 4.88
CA HIS A 72 -8.25 -2.05 6.23
C HIS A 72 -9.64 -2.59 6.52
N SER A 73 -10.68 -2.21 5.77
CA SER A 73 -12.06 -2.63 6.04
C SER A 73 -12.81 -2.87 4.74
N CYS A 74 -13.70 -3.87 4.71
CA CYS A 74 -14.48 -4.22 3.53
C CYS A 74 -15.91 -4.56 3.91
N PHE A 75 -16.85 -4.13 3.06
CA PHE A 75 -18.27 -4.23 3.30
C PHE A 75 -18.98 -4.67 2.04
N VAL A 76 -19.98 -5.51 2.20
CA VAL A 76 -20.94 -5.86 1.16
C VAL A 76 -22.18 -5.00 1.37
N ASP A 77 -22.60 -4.31 0.32
CA ASP A 77 -23.76 -3.42 0.32
C ASP A 77 -24.75 -3.91 -0.74
N ASP A 78 -26.03 -4.02 -0.37
CA ASP A 78 -27.10 -4.50 -1.24
C ASP A 78 -27.72 -3.39 -2.12
N GLY A 79 -27.27 -2.15 -1.96
CA GLY A 79 -27.78 -0.95 -2.64
C GLY A 79 -29.12 -0.45 -2.12
N LYS A 80 -29.72 -1.12 -1.12
CA LYS A 80 -31.00 -0.73 -0.49
C LYS A 80 -30.81 -0.22 0.94
N GLY A 81 -29.57 -0.19 1.43
CA GLY A 81 -29.19 0.35 2.73
C GLY A 81 -28.75 -0.69 3.73
N ASP A 82 -28.82 -1.98 3.39
CA ASP A 82 -28.25 -3.04 4.21
C ASP A 82 -26.77 -3.20 3.87
N ARG A 83 -25.93 -3.12 4.91
CA ARG A 83 -24.47 -3.21 4.79
C ARG A 83 -23.93 -4.20 5.81
N VAL A 84 -23.12 -5.13 5.33
CA VAL A 84 -22.49 -6.17 6.15
C VAL A 84 -20.98 -6.01 6.08
N GLU A 85 -20.32 -5.97 7.23
CA GLU A 85 -18.86 -5.95 7.34
C GLU A 85 -18.30 -7.36 7.12
N ILE A 86 -17.32 -7.49 6.23
CA ILE A 86 -16.64 -8.77 5.93
C ILE A 86 -15.15 -8.73 6.31
N LEU A 87 -14.54 -7.54 6.36
CA LEU A 87 -13.25 -7.31 6.99
C LEU A 87 -13.41 -6.21 8.04
N ASP A 88 -12.98 -6.49 9.27
CA ASP A 88 -12.96 -5.53 10.39
C ASP A 88 -11.91 -4.44 10.18
N PRO A 89 -11.85 -3.37 10.99
CA PRO A 89 -10.85 -2.30 10.86
C PRO A 89 -9.38 -2.73 10.94
N ASP A 90 -9.08 -3.91 11.47
CA ASP A 90 -7.71 -4.42 11.56
C ASP A 90 -7.33 -5.23 10.29
N GLY A 91 -8.20 -5.28 9.28
CA GLY A 91 -8.00 -6.04 8.04
C GLY A 91 -8.23 -7.54 8.19
N CYS A 92 -8.87 -7.97 9.27
CA CYS A 92 -9.14 -9.37 9.55
C CYS A 92 -10.53 -9.78 9.07
N ALA A 93 -10.64 -11.02 8.58
CA ALA A 93 -11.92 -11.57 8.16
C ALA A 93 -12.87 -11.76 9.34
N VAL A 94 -14.05 -11.13 9.25
CA VAL A 94 -15.14 -11.29 10.23
C VAL A 94 -15.82 -12.65 10.05
N ASP A 95 -16.04 -13.04 8.79
CA ASP A 95 -16.58 -14.36 8.41
C ASP A 95 -15.69 -15.04 7.36
N ARG A 96 -14.91 -16.02 7.83
CA ARG A 96 -13.97 -16.80 7.01
C ARG A 96 -14.62 -17.75 6.02
N TYR A 97 -15.94 -17.96 6.09
CA TYR A 97 -16.66 -18.72 5.07
C TYR A 97 -16.99 -17.88 3.83
N VAL A 98 -17.10 -16.55 4.00
CA VAL A 98 -17.38 -15.61 2.90
C VAL A 98 -16.09 -15.13 2.25
N LEU A 99 -15.13 -14.70 3.07
CA LEU A 99 -13.83 -14.25 2.61
C LEU A 99 -12.81 -14.55 3.71
N ASN A 100 -11.72 -15.23 3.39
CA ASN A 100 -10.68 -15.50 4.38
C ASN A 100 -9.78 -14.28 4.57
N ASN A 101 -8.82 -14.36 5.49
CA ASN A 101 -7.83 -13.29 5.70
C ASN A 101 -7.11 -12.98 4.38
N ILE A 102 -6.92 -11.70 4.08
CA ILE A 102 -6.30 -11.26 2.82
C ILE A 102 -4.83 -11.68 2.75
N GLU A 103 -4.41 -12.19 1.59
CA GLU A 103 -3.01 -12.48 1.31
C GLU A 103 -2.34 -11.29 0.64
N TYR A 104 -1.08 -11.01 1.01
CA TYR A 104 -0.30 -9.88 0.50
C TYR A 104 0.95 -10.38 -0.23
N PRO A 105 0.81 -10.88 -1.47
CA PRO A 105 1.94 -11.43 -2.24
C PRO A 105 2.97 -10.37 -2.69
N GLY A 106 2.68 -9.07 -2.54
CA GLY A 106 3.65 -7.99 -2.75
C GLY A 106 3.20 -6.69 -2.08
N ASP A 107 4.10 -5.72 -2.00
CA ASP A 107 3.84 -4.45 -1.28
C ASP A 107 2.59 -3.72 -1.77
N LEU A 108 2.34 -3.77 -3.09
CA LEU A 108 1.20 -3.13 -3.74
C LEU A 108 0.28 -4.16 -4.41
N LEU A 109 0.25 -5.41 -3.91
CA LEU A 109 -0.70 -6.43 -4.34
C LEU A 109 -1.30 -7.19 -3.15
N ALA A 110 -2.62 -7.30 -3.12
CA ALA A 110 -3.34 -8.11 -2.14
C ALA A 110 -4.47 -8.90 -2.82
N GLY A 111 -4.82 -10.06 -2.28
CA GLY A 111 -5.98 -10.79 -2.77
C GLY A 111 -6.35 -12.02 -1.97
N GLN A 112 -7.55 -12.53 -2.27
CA GLN A 112 -8.12 -13.71 -1.65
C GLN A 112 -9.26 -14.25 -2.52
N VAL A 113 -9.45 -15.58 -2.50
CA VAL A 113 -10.61 -16.26 -3.07
C VAL A 113 -11.86 -15.99 -2.25
#